data_AF-A0A0S8IK35-F1
#
_entry.id   AF-A0A0S8IK35-F1
#
_cell.length_a   1.000
_cell.length_b   1.000
_cell.length_c   1.000
_cell.angle_alpha   90.00
_cell.angle_beta   90.00
_cell.angle_gamma   90.00
#
_symmetry.space_group_name_H-M   'P 1'
#
loop_
_entity.id
_entity.type
_entity.pdbx_description
1 polymer ?
#
loop_
_entity_poly.entity_id
_entity_poly.type
_entity_poly.pdbx_seq_one_letter_code
_entity_poly.pdbx_strand_id
1 'polypeptide(L)'
;MREKVPRQDARERIKNFLEVALGYSTEQAQKEASRCLQCKEKPCVKGCPVEIDIPAFIKLLKEGKRKEALEKIKEKNNLPAVCGRVCPQEDQCEAVCVLNKKKIPINIGALERYAADYELVRSSELGARSKNIKSNSAKVAVVGSGPAGLTCAADLAKMGYQVTLFESLHIAGGVLVYGIPEFRLPKEIVSNEITYIHSLGVNIETNTLIGRTFTLEELFLQGFKAIFLAVGAGLPQFLGIPGENLSRVYSANEFLARVNLMKANKFPEYATPLSIGETIAVIGGGNVALDCARVSSRLGKVVTLVYRRTEVEMPARAEEVRNAKEEEIIFQFLTQPVKILGDEKGFVKGLECIKMVLGEPDESGRRRPVPVEDSNFVLDVDTVIVAIGQSPNPLLSKVTAGLKTNKDSTVAVDENFMTSIKGVFAGGDIITGADTVISAMGAAKRAARAIDAYIR
;
A
#
# COMPACT_ATOMS: atom_id res chain seq x y z
N MET A 1 12.64 0.71 28.01
CA MET A 1 12.02 -0.34 27.16
C MET A 1 11.23 0.35 26.06
N ARG A 2 11.02 -0.27 24.88
CA ARG A 2 10.12 0.28 23.84
C ARG A 2 8.68 0.11 24.27
N GLU A 3 7.87 1.17 24.17
CA GLU A 3 6.45 1.09 24.49
C GLU A 3 5.74 0.20 23.46
N LYS A 4 4.97 -0.77 23.94
CA LYS A 4 4.19 -1.64 23.07
C LYS A 4 2.91 -0.92 22.66
N VAL A 5 2.56 -1.01 21.38
CA VAL A 5 1.26 -0.55 20.90
C VAL A 5 0.20 -1.54 21.39
N PRO A 6 -0.82 -1.09 22.13
CA PRO A 6 -1.96 -1.94 22.48
C PRO A 6 -2.62 -2.53 21.23
N ARG A 7 -3.07 -3.77 21.33
CA ARG A 7 -3.73 -4.49 20.23
C ARG A 7 -5.01 -5.13 20.73
N GLN A 8 -5.99 -5.31 19.86
CA GLN A 8 -7.13 -6.16 20.15
C GLN A 8 -6.66 -7.59 20.47
N ASP A 9 -7.40 -8.26 21.35
CA ASP A 9 -7.23 -9.68 21.62
C ASP A 9 -7.44 -10.51 20.34
N ALA A 10 -6.62 -11.54 20.14
CA ALA A 10 -6.66 -12.34 18.92
C ALA A 10 -8.01 -13.06 18.73
N ARG A 11 -8.63 -13.55 19.81
CA ARG A 11 -9.90 -14.27 19.78
C ARG A 11 -11.08 -13.36 19.47
N GLU A 12 -10.95 -12.07 19.77
CA GLU A 12 -11.99 -11.07 19.48
C GLU A 12 -11.79 -10.45 18.09
N ARG A 13 -10.56 -10.11 17.72
CA ARG A 13 -10.25 -9.44 16.44
C ARG A 13 -10.43 -10.31 15.21
N ILE A 14 -10.43 -11.64 15.37
CA ILE A 14 -10.75 -12.57 14.29
C ILE A 14 -12.23 -12.53 13.91
N LYS A 15 -13.11 -12.01 14.77
CA LYS A 15 -14.56 -11.95 14.52
C LYS A 15 -15.00 -10.63 13.89
N ASN A 16 -14.07 -9.72 13.61
CA ASN A 16 -14.38 -8.39 13.11
C ASN A 16 -13.29 -7.84 12.17
N PHE A 17 -13.62 -6.76 11.47
CA PHE A 17 -12.72 -6.05 10.54
C PHE A 17 -12.18 -4.73 11.11
N LEU A 18 -12.32 -4.51 12.42
CA LEU A 18 -11.81 -3.31 13.10
C LEU A 18 -10.28 -3.35 13.23
N GLU A 19 -9.68 -2.17 13.40
CA GLU A 19 -8.23 -2.00 13.45
C GLU A 19 -7.57 -2.82 14.58
N VAL A 20 -6.59 -3.66 14.25
CA VAL A 20 -5.92 -4.53 15.24
C VAL A 20 -5.05 -3.73 16.20
N ALA A 21 -4.23 -2.82 15.67
CA ALA A 21 -3.39 -1.93 16.47
C ALA A 21 -4.23 -0.74 16.93
N LEU A 22 -4.31 -0.49 18.24
CA LEU A 22 -5.18 0.52 18.85
C LEU A 22 -4.49 1.89 19.00
N GLY A 23 -3.20 1.98 18.69
CA GLY A 23 -2.42 3.21 18.83
C GLY A 23 -2.06 3.52 20.28
N TYR A 24 -1.29 4.60 20.49
CA TYR A 24 -0.85 4.99 21.82
C TYR A 24 -1.86 5.86 22.56
N SER A 25 -1.93 5.69 23.89
CA SER A 25 -2.44 6.72 24.78
C SER A 25 -1.49 7.93 24.83
N THR A 26 -1.95 9.06 25.35
CA THR A 26 -1.10 10.26 25.54
C THR A 26 0.13 9.96 26.39
N GLU A 27 -0.05 9.23 27.50
CA GLU A 27 1.05 8.85 28.38
C GLU A 27 2.07 7.96 27.67
N GLN A 28 1.60 6.94 26.94
CA GLN A 28 2.47 6.05 26.16
C GLN A 28 3.25 6.82 25.09
N ALA A 29 2.58 7.71 24.36
CA ALA A 29 3.22 8.53 23.33
C ALA A 29 4.29 9.46 23.92
N GLN A 30 4.02 10.12 25.05
CA GLN A 30 5.00 10.98 25.72
C GLN A 30 6.19 10.19 26.28
N LYS A 31 5.93 9.01 26.84
CA LYS A 31 6.96 8.11 27.36
C LYS A 31 7.87 7.59 26.24
N GLU A 32 7.29 7.17 25.12
CA GLU A 32 8.05 6.72 23.94
C GLU A 32 8.82 7.89 23.31
N ALA A 33 8.18 9.06 23.15
CA ALA A 33 8.82 10.27 22.63
C ALA A 33 10.02 10.72 23.49
N SER A 34 9.94 10.54 24.81
CA SER A 34 11.00 10.87 25.76
C SER A 34 12.27 10.02 25.59
N ARG A 35 12.19 8.88 24.89
CA ARG A 35 13.36 8.04 24.58
C ARG A 35 14.20 8.60 23.43
N CYS A 36 13.66 9.51 22.62
CA CYS A 36 14.36 10.06 21.46
C CYS A 36 15.57 10.89 21.90
N LEU A 37 16.75 10.52 21.38
CA LEU A 37 18.03 11.14 21.74
C LEU A 37 18.27 12.52 21.10
N GLN A 38 17.34 13.01 20.27
CA GLN A 38 17.49 14.27 19.52
C GLN A 38 18.84 14.35 18.78
N CYS A 39 19.17 13.28 18.03
CA CYS A 39 20.45 13.12 17.35
C CYS A 39 20.72 14.28 16.37
N LYS A 40 21.91 14.90 16.46
CA LYS A 40 22.32 16.01 15.57
C LYS A 40 22.30 15.63 14.08
N GLU A 41 22.80 14.44 13.75
CA GLU A 41 22.89 13.94 12.36
C GLU A 41 21.56 13.41 11.78
N LYS A 42 20.51 13.31 12.61
CA LYS A 42 19.15 12.90 12.25
C LYS A 42 19.06 11.73 11.25
N PRO A 43 19.71 10.57 11.48
CA PRO A 43 19.74 9.47 10.50
C PRO A 43 18.35 8.98 10.10
N CYS A 44 17.39 9.01 11.04
CA CYS A 44 15.99 8.66 10.80
C CYS A 44 15.32 9.49 9.68
N VAL A 45 15.71 10.76 9.50
CA VAL A 45 15.19 11.64 8.44
C VAL A 45 15.66 11.14 7.07
N LYS A 46 16.94 10.74 6.96
CA LYS A 46 17.50 10.16 5.73
C LYS A 46 16.88 8.81 5.38
N GLY A 47 16.50 8.03 6.39
CA GLY A 47 15.80 6.75 6.21
C GLY A 47 14.30 6.89 5.91
N CYS A 48 13.75 8.10 5.87
CA CYS A 48 12.36 8.36 5.52
C CYS A 48 12.27 8.83 4.06
N PRO A 49 11.56 8.11 3.16
CA PRO A 49 11.52 8.47 1.73
C PRO A 49 10.89 9.84 1.42
N VAL A 50 10.11 10.40 2.35
CA VAL A 50 9.54 11.76 2.24
C VAL A 50 10.20 12.79 3.16
N GLU A 51 11.30 12.41 3.83
CA GLU A 51 12.19 13.30 4.59
C GLU A 51 11.49 14.04 5.75
N ILE A 52 10.60 13.35 6.50
CA ILE A 52 9.94 13.93 7.69
C ILE A 52 11.00 14.36 8.70
N ASP A 53 10.88 15.55 9.29
CA ASP A 53 11.74 16.00 10.40
C ASP A 53 11.37 15.28 11.71
N ILE A 54 11.75 14.00 11.78
CA ILE A 54 11.37 13.09 12.84
C ILE A 54 11.73 13.59 14.25
N PRO A 55 12.97 14.06 14.51
CA PRO A 55 13.31 14.57 15.84
C PRO A 55 12.45 15.78 16.25
N ALA A 56 12.08 16.64 15.31
CA ALA A 56 11.29 17.84 15.58
C ALA A 56 9.86 17.50 16.02
N PHE A 57 9.13 16.65 15.27
CA PHE A 57 7.77 16.29 15.68
C PHE A 57 7.77 15.48 16.99
N ILE A 58 8.77 14.61 17.19
CA ILE A 58 8.88 13.84 18.45
C ILE A 58 9.14 14.77 19.64
N LYS A 59 9.93 15.83 19.46
CA LYS A 59 10.14 16.85 20.50
C LYS A 59 8.81 17.53 20.87
N LEU A 60 8.00 17.88 19.88
CA LEU A 60 6.67 18.46 20.10
C LEU A 60 5.73 17.49 20.84
N LEU A 61 5.74 16.20 20.49
CA LEU A 61 4.98 15.18 21.22
C LEU A 61 5.43 15.04 22.68
N LYS A 62 6.74 15.07 22.94
CA LYS A 62 7.28 15.07 24.30
C LYS A 62 6.78 16.26 25.12
N GLU A 63 6.59 17.41 24.49
CA GLU A 63 6.05 18.63 25.09
C GLU A 63 4.50 18.65 25.18
N GLY A 64 3.82 17.58 24.76
CA GLY A 64 2.35 17.52 24.74
C GLY A 64 1.69 18.30 23.58
N LYS A 65 2.49 18.84 22.66
CA LYS A 65 2.05 19.66 21.52
C LYS A 65 1.66 18.79 20.32
N ARG A 66 0.58 18.02 20.48
CA ARG A 66 0.16 17.00 19.50
C ARG A 66 -0.26 17.60 18.15
N LYS A 67 -0.94 18.74 18.15
CA LYS A 67 -1.37 19.43 16.93
C LYS A 67 -0.18 19.95 16.13
N GLU A 68 0.75 20.60 16.81
CA GLU A 68 1.97 21.16 16.21
C GLU A 68 2.86 20.04 15.68
N ALA A 69 2.92 18.89 16.37
CA ALA A 69 3.62 17.71 15.86
C ALA A 69 3.01 17.22 14.53
N LEU A 70 1.67 17.19 14.42
CA LEU A 70 1.00 16.84 13.17
C LEU A 70 1.26 17.86 12.07
N GLU A 71 1.14 19.16 12.37
CA GLU A 71 1.47 20.23 11.42
C GLU A 71 2.91 20.09 10.92
N LYS A 72 3.85 19.75 11.82
CA LYS A 72 5.25 19.51 11.47
C LYS A 72 5.44 18.30 10.54
N ILE A 73 4.70 17.22 10.75
CA ILE A 73 4.70 16.07 9.86
C ILE A 73 4.13 16.45 8.47
N LYS A 74 3.02 17.19 8.44
CA LYS A 74 2.32 17.61 7.21
C LYS A 74 3.08 18.58 6.30
N GLU A 75 4.18 19.16 6.79
CA GLU A 75 5.16 19.85 5.94
C GLU A 75 5.78 18.91 4.90
N LYS A 76 5.90 17.62 5.24
CA LYS A 76 6.64 16.62 4.46
C LYS A 76 5.81 15.42 4.06
N ASN A 77 4.79 15.04 4.83
CA ASN A 77 3.96 13.87 4.55
C ASN A 77 2.49 14.29 4.33
N ASN A 78 1.92 13.95 3.17
CA ASN A 78 0.53 14.26 2.86
C ASN A 78 -0.46 13.19 3.37
N LEU A 79 0.01 12.04 3.84
CA LEU A 79 -0.83 10.93 4.34
C LEU A 79 -0.30 10.36 5.68
N PRO A 80 -0.05 11.19 6.71
CA PRO A 80 0.59 10.73 7.94
C PRO A 80 -0.20 9.65 8.69
N ALA A 81 -1.53 9.71 8.68
CA ALA A 81 -2.36 8.70 9.35
C ALA A 81 -2.28 7.33 8.65
N VAL A 82 -2.00 7.32 7.34
CA VAL A 82 -1.75 6.12 6.55
C VAL A 82 -0.34 5.60 6.81
N CYS A 83 0.68 6.47 6.67
CA CYS A 83 2.09 6.08 6.76
C CYS A 83 2.46 5.51 8.13
N GLY A 84 1.95 6.11 9.21
CA GLY A 84 2.15 5.60 10.57
C GLY A 84 1.59 4.19 10.81
N ARG A 85 0.68 3.71 9.95
CA ARG A 85 0.06 2.38 10.02
C ARG A 85 0.74 1.35 9.12
N VAL A 86 1.11 1.75 7.89
CA VAL A 86 1.44 0.78 6.83
C VAL A 86 2.90 0.78 6.41
N CYS A 87 3.70 1.79 6.78
CA CYS A 87 5.12 1.80 6.44
C CYS A 87 5.85 0.59 7.08
N PRO A 88 6.76 -0.09 6.37
CA PRO A 88 7.69 -1.04 6.98
C PRO A 88 8.82 -0.27 7.66
N GLN A 89 8.57 0.28 8.86
CA GLN A 89 9.57 1.10 9.54
C GLN A 89 10.86 0.33 9.85
N GLU A 90 10.77 -1.00 9.99
CA GLU A 90 11.88 -1.93 10.19
C GLU A 90 12.95 -1.87 9.09
N ASP A 91 12.58 -1.41 7.88
CA ASP A 91 13.47 -1.26 6.74
C ASP A 91 13.74 0.22 6.39
N GLN A 92 13.25 1.15 7.21
CA GLN A 92 13.23 2.58 6.92
C GLN A 92 13.74 3.41 8.10
N CYS A 93 12.91 4.33 8.61
CA CYS A 93 13.30 5.31 9.62
C CYS A 93 13.72 4.68 10.96
N GLU A 94 13.12 3.53 11.33
CA GLU A 94 13.50 2.81 12.55
C GLU A 94 14.75 1.96 12.36
N ALA A 95 14.98 1.44 11.14
CA ALA A 95 16.17 0.68 10.79
C ALA A 95 17.46 1.47 11.08
N VAL A 96 17.46 2.75 10.71
CA VAL A 96 18.60 3.67 10.85
C VAL A 96 18.61 4.45 12.17
N CYS A 97 17.65 4.20 13.07
CA CYS A 97 17.62 4.82 14.38
C CYS A 97 18.87 4.40 15.20
N VAL A 98 19.55 5.34 15.87
CA VAL A 98 20.74 5.02 16.68
C VAL A 98 20.46 3.98 17.76
N LEU A 99 19.25 3.98 18.34
CA LEU A 99 18.83 3.01 19.34
C LEU A 99 18.54 1.61 18.75
N ASN A 100 18.45 1.47 17.42
CA ASN A 100 18.29 0.18 16.77
C ASN A 100 19.53 -0.72 16.93
N LYS A 101 20.72 -0.14 17.17
CA LYS A 101 21.93 -0.91 17.55
C LYS A 101 21.72 -1.76 18.80
N LYS A 102 20.79 -1.37 19.67
CA LYS A 102 20.36 -2.11 20.87
C LYS A 102 19.04 -2.88 20.65
N LYS A 103 18.58 -3.01 19.40
CA LYS A 103 17.29 -3.61 19.01
C LYS A 103 16.07 -2.95 19.67
N ILE A 104 16.18 -1.67 20.02
CA ILE A 104 15.12 -0.89 20.67
C ILE A 104 14.98 0.49 20.02
N PRO A 105 14.76 0.58 18.69
CA PRO A 105 14.56 1.88 18.04
C PRO A 105 13.38 2.65 18.67
N ILE A 106 13.32 3.94 18.37
CA ILE A 106 12.13 4.74 18.67
C ILE A 106 10.98 4.20 17.82
N ASN A 107 9.79 4.08 18.38
CA ASN A 107 8.59 3.69 17.66
C ASN A 107 8.04 4.87 16.84
N ILE A 108 8.77 5.24 15.78
CA ILE A 108 8.50 6.44 14.98
C ILE A 108 7.13 6.31 14.31
N GLY A 109 6.80 5.13 13.76
CA GLY A 109 5.50 4.90 13.12
C GLY A 109 4.32 5.10 14.06
N ALA A 110 4.40 4.56 15.28
CA ALA A 110 3.34 4.73 16.27
C ALA A 110 3.22 6.18 16.79
N LEU A 111 4.32 6.92 16.88
CA LEU A 111 4.30 8.34 17.23
C LEU A 111 3.74 9.21 16.09
N GLU A 112 4.07 8.91 14.83
CA GLU A 112 3.48 9.57 13.66
C GLU A 112 1.97 9.31 13.61
N ARG A 113 1.55 8.05 13.76
CA ARG A 113 0.13 7.68 13.88
C ARG A 113 -0.55 8.43 15.02
N TYR A 114 0.05 8.44 16.21
CA TYR A 114 -0.51 9.16 17.36
C TYR A 114 -0.69 10.65 17.03
N ALA A 115 0.28 11.31 16.42
CA ALA A 115 0.12 12.71 15.99
C ALA A 115 -1.03 12.86 14.98
N ALA A 116 -1.10 12.01 13.96
CA ALA A 116 -2.08 12.08 12.89
C ALA A 116 -3.52 11.80 13.35
N ASP A 117 -3.71 10.88 14.29
CA ASP A 117 -5.03 10.55 14.84
C ASP A 117 -5.63 11.72 15.67
N TYR A 118 -4.94 12.85 15.83
CA TYR A 118 -5.47 14.06 16.49
C TYR A 118 -6.63 14.69 15.73
N GLU A 119 -6.52 14.77 14.39
CA GLU A 119 -7.54 15.39 13.54
C GLU A 119 -8.76 14.49 13.35
N LEU A 120 -8.60 13.16 13.43
CA LEU A 120 -9.73 12.22 13.34
C LEU A 120 -10.74 12.45 14.47
N VAL A 121 -10.26 12.79 15.66
CA VAL A 121 -11.09 13.05 16.85
C VAL A 121 -11.71 14.47 16.82
N ARG A 122 -11.19 15.37 15.97
CA ARG A 122 -11.55 16.80 15.92
C ARG A 122 -11.98 17.30 14.54
N SER A 123 -12.31 16.38 13.63
CA SER A 123 -12.65 16.69 12.24
C SER A 123 -13.89 17.58 12.10
N SER A 124 -14.74 17.61 13.13
CA SER A 124 -15.89 18.54 13.24
C SER A 124 -15.50 20.00 13.56
N GLU A 125 -14.29 20.27 14.06
CA GLU A 125 -13.87 21.59 14.56
C GLU A 125 -12.88 22.32 13.64
N LEU A 126 -12.15 21.58 12.81
CA LEU A 126 -11.07 22.13 11.97
C LEU A 126 -11.58 22.40 10.56
N GLY A 127 -12.33 23.51 10.42
CA GLY A 127 -12.72 24.05 9.12
C GLY A 127 -11.51 24.21 8.18
N ALA A 128 -11.73 23.92 6.90
CA ALA A 128 -10.72 23.98 5.84
C ALA A 128 -9.97 25.32 5.89
N ARG A 129 -8.71 25.28 6.34
CA ARG A 129 -7.81 26.43 6.26
C ARG A 129 -7.35 26.55 4.82
N SER A 130 -8.13 27.24 4.00
CA SER A 130 -7.68 27.82 2.74
C SER A 130 -6.51 28.76 3.06
N LYS A 131 -5.27 28.29 2.90
CA LYS A 131 -4.15 29.21 2.78
C LYS A 131 -4.35 29.97 1.47
N ASN A 132 -4.15 31.28 1.47
CA ASN A 132 -4.06 32.09 0.25
C ASN A 132 -2.85 31.61 -0.57
N ILE A 133 -3.03 30.52 -1.32
CA ILE A 133 -2.02 30.01 -2.23
C ILE A 133 -2.02 30.95 -3.44
N LYS A 134 -0.86 31.54 -3.76
CA LYS A 134 -0.71 32.34 -4.97
C LYS A 134 -1.02 31.44 -6.16
N SER A 135 -2.11 31.75 -6.87
CA SER A 135 -2.56 30.97 -8.03
C SER A 135 -1.54 31.08 -9.17
N ASN A 136 -1.00 29.93 -9.58
CA ASN A 136 -0.42 29.76 -10.91
C ASN A 136 -1.56 29.30 -11.83
N SER A 137 -1.79 29.99 -12.94
CA SER A 137 -2.90 29.69 -13.85
C SER A 137 -2.73 28.36 -14.62
N ALA A 138 -1.56 27.73 -14.54
CA ALA A 138 -1.27 26.47 -15.22
C ALA A 138 -2.05 25.29 -14.62
N LYS A 139 -2.58 24.44 -15.50
CA LYS A 139 -3.28 23.20 -15.15
C LYS A 139 -2.34 22.00 -15.18
N VAL A 140 -2.46 21.09 -14.22
CA VAL A 140 -1.73 19.82 -14.19
C VAL A 140 -2.70 18.65 -13.98
N ALA A 141 -2.58 17.61 -14.80
CA ALA A 141 -3.34 16.38 -14.66
C ALA A 141 -2.56 15.35 -13.85
N VAL A 142 -3.22 14.67 -12.91
CA VAL A 142 -2.67 13.53 -12.17
C VAL A 142 -3.52 12.31 -12.48
N VAL A 143 -2.91 11.24 -12.98
CA VAL A 143 -3.62 10.02 -13.42
C VAL A 143 -3.39 8.89 -12.42
N GLY A 144 -4.42 8.53 -11.67
CA GLY A 144 -4.42 7.55 -10.60
C GLY A 144 -4.44 8.20 -9.22
N SER A 145 -5.35 7.74 -8.35
CA SER A 145 -5.54 8.28 -6.99
C SER A 145 -4.85 7.46 -5.88
N GLY A 146 -3.83 6.67 -6.23
CA GLY A 146 -3.01 5.99 -5.25
C GLY A 146 -2.15 6.97 -4.42
N PRO A 147 -1.33 6.45 -3.47
CA PRO A 147 -0.47 7.28 -2.63
C PRO A 147 0.40 8.28 -3.40
N ALA A 148 0.99 7.85 -4.53
CA ALA A 148 1.79 8.71 -5.39
C ALA A 148 0.96 9.86 -5.99
N GLY A 149 -0.20 9.54 -6.57
CA GLY A 149 -1.08 10.53 -7.20
C GLY A 149 -1.59 11.55 -6.19
N LEU A 150 -2.15 11.08 -5.06
CA LEU A 150 -2.60 11.93 -3.95
C LEU A 150 -1.49 12.87 -3.45
N THR A 151 -0.27 12.35 -3.31
CA THR A 151 0.89 13.13 -2.86
C THR A 151 1.29 14.19 -3.87
N CYS A 152 1.38 13.83 -5.16
CA CYS A 152 1.73 14.76 -6.22
C CYS A 152 0.68 15.86 -6.36
N ALA A 153 -0.60 15.50 -6.33
CA ALA A 153 -1.70 16.45 -6.43
C ALA A 153 -1.67 17.47 -5.28
N ALA A 154 -1.49 16.99 -4.04
CA ALA A 154 -1.43 17.85 -2.87
C ALA A 154 -0.22 18.81 -2.91
N ASP A 155 0.96 18.32 -3.31
CA ASP A 155 2.15 19.16 -3.42
C ASP A 155 2.01 20.22 -4.53
N LEU A 156 1.50 19.85 -5.71
CA LEU A 156 1.25 20.78 -6.81
C LEU A 156 0.17 21.82 -6.47
N ALA A 157 -0.90 21.41 -5.79
CA ALA A 157 -1.92 22.34 -5.29
C ALA A 157 -1.31 23.35 -4.30
N LYS A 158 -0.45 22.90 -3.37
CA LYS A 158 0.29 23.78 -2.45
C LYS A 158 1.25 24.74 -3.18
N MET A 159 1.73 24.38 -4.37
CA MET A 159 2.53 25.24 -5.24
C MET A 159 1.69 26.22 -6.08
N GLY A 160 0.37 26.10 -6.07
CA GLY A 160 -0.56 27.03 -6.72
C GLY A 160 -1.12 26.57 -8.06
N TYR A 161 -0.84 25.34 -8.50
CA TYR A 161 -1.37 24.80 -9.75
C TYR A 161 -2.86 24.43 -9.65
N GLN A 162 -3.58 24.53 -10.76
CA GLN A 162 -4.92 23.94 -10.90
C GLN A 162 -4.78 22.45 -11.19
N VAL A 163 -5.05 21.60 -10.20
CA VAL A 163 -4.83 20.16 -10.32
C VAL A 163 -6.15 19.42 -10.49
N THR A 164 -6.22 18.60 -11.54
CA THR A 164 -7.28 17.57 -11.68
C THR A 164 -6.65 16.19 -11.53
N LEU A 165 -7.17 15.41 -10.59
CA LEU A 165 -6.80 14.03 -10.35
C LEU A 165 -7.87 13.11 -10.96
N PHE A 166 -7.47 12.25 -11.89
CA PHE A 166 -8.34 11.29 -12.57
C PHE A 166 -8.18 9.90 -11.95
N GLU A 167 -9.28 9.25 -11.58
CA GLU A 167 -9.31 7.91 -11.00
C GLU A 167 -10.25 7.00 -11.79
N SER A 168 -9.76 5.81 -12.13
CA SER A 168 -10.52 4.79 -12.86
C SER A 168 -11.68 4.18 -12.07
N LEU A 169 -11.51 4.00 -10.75
CA LEU A 169 -12.52 3.45 -9.85
C LEU A 169 -13.53 4.51 -9.41
N HIS A 170 -14.63 4.06 -8.81
CA HIS A 170 -15.67 4.94 -8.27
C HIS A 170 -15.27 5.63 -6.96
N ILE A 171 -14.17 5.19 -6.32
CA ILE A 171 -13.63 5.75 -5.07
C ILE A 171 -12.12 5.97 -5.24
N ALA A 172 -11.65 7.14 -4.79
CA ALA A 172 -10.23 7.49 -4.78
C ALA A 172 -9.45 6.81 -3.63
N GLY A 173 -8.15 6.59 -3.82
CA GLY A 173 -7.22 6.07 -2.81
C GLY A 173 -6.38 4.87 -3.26
N GLY A 174 -6.68 4.28 -4.42
CA GLY A 174 -5.97 3.13 -4.97
C GLY A 174 -5.89 1.96 -3.97
N VAL A 175 -4.69 1.41 -3.78
CA VAL A 175 -4.44 0.25 -2.88
C VAL A 175 -4.86 0.52 -1.43
N LEU A 176 -4.93 1.78 -1.01
CA LEU A 176 -5.39 2.15 0.33
C LEU A 176 -6.88 1.82 0.55
N VAL A 177 -7.68 1.79 -0.52
CA VAL A 177 -9.10 1.48 -0.48
C VAL A 177 -9.39 0.04 -0.89
N TYR A 178 -8.91 -0.41 -2.05
CA TYR A 178 -9.25 -1.75 -2.53
C TYR A 178 -8.33 -2.87 -1.98
N GLY A 179 -7.09 -2.54 -1.61
CA GLY A 179 -6.07 -3.53 -1.27
C GLY A 179 -5.94 -3.80 0.23
N ILE A 180 -5.49 -2.79 0.99
CA ILE A 180 -5.17 -2.93 2.41
C ILE A 180 -6.46 -3.04 3.22
N PRO A 181 -6.73 -4.12 3.97
CA PRO A 181 -7.99 -4.28 4.71
C PRO A 181 -8.19 -3.29 5.87
N GLU A 182 -9.45 -3.10 6.28
CA GLU A 182 -9.84 -2.18 7.37
C GLU A 182 -9.14 -2.46 8.71
N PHE A 183 -8.86 -3.73 9.01
CA PHE A 183 -8.19 -4.12 10.25
C PHE A 183 -6.70 -3.69 10.31
N ARG A 184 -6.13 -3.19 9.20
CA ARG A 184 -4.81 -2.55 9.13
C ARG A 184 -4.91 -1.05 8.82
N LEU A 185 -5.82 -0.67 7.93
CA LEU A 185 -6.01 0.70 7.50
C LEU A 185 -7.50 1.01 7.38
N PRO A 186 -8.10 1.62 8.42
CA PRO A 186 -9.50 2.02 8.41
C PRO A 186 -9.82 2.96 7.24
N LYS A 187 -10.92 2.70 6.52
CA LYS A 187 -11.26 3.47 5.31
C LYS A 187 -11.63 4.92 5.61
N GLU A 188 -12.16 5.19 6.79
CA GLU A 188 -12.44 6.55 7.26
C GLU A 188 -11.17 7.41 7.25
N ILE A 189 -10.03 6.83 7.62
CA ILE A 189 -8.74 7.54 7.63
C ILE A 189 -8.34 7.95 6.21
N VAL A 190 -8.46 7.02 5.27
CA VAL A 190 -8.17 7.29 3.85
C VAL A 190 -9.12 8.36 3.30
N SER A 191 -10.41 8.28 3.63
CA SER A 191 -11.42 9.27 3.25
C SER A 191 -11.09 10.67 3.79
N ASN A 192 -10.65 10.77 5.05
CA ASN A 192 -10.29 12.03 5.68
C ASN A 192 -9.03 12.65 5.04
N GLU A 193 -8.03 11.84 4.70
CA GLU A 193 -6.85 12.31 3.97
C GLU A 193 -7.20 12.79 2.55
N ILE A 194 -8.09 12.09 1.84
CA ILE A 194 -8.59 12.52 0.53
C ILE A 194 -9.39 13.82 0.66
N THR A 195 -10.22 13.95 1.69
CA THR A 195 -10.97 15.18 2.00
C THR A 195 -10.03 16.35 2.26
N TYR A 196 -8.94 16.12 3.00
CA TYR A 196 -7.88 17.13 3.18
C TYR A 196 -7.28 17.55 1.83
N ILE A 197 -6.95 16.61 0.96
CA ILE A 197 -6.38 16.90 -0.36
C ILE A 197 -7.37 17.68 -1.24
N HIS A 198 -8.64 17.31 -1.24
CA HIS A 198 -9.70 18.06 -1.91
C HIS A 198 -9.79 19.50 -1.35
N SER A 199 -9.65 19.68 -0.03
CA SER A 199 -9.65 21.01 0.60
C SER A 199 -8.49 21.92 0.17
N LEU A 200 -7.44 21.37 -0.46
CA LEU A 200 -6.35 22.14 -1.08
C LEU A 200 -6.72 22.69 -2.47
N GLY A 201 -7.92 22.40 -2.97
CA GLY A 201 -8.40 22.80 -4.31
C GLY A 201 -8.12 21.79 -5.41
N VAL A 202 -7.78 20.54 -5.07
CA VAL A 202 -7.62 19.45 -6.05
C VAL A 202 -9.00 18.97 -6.49
N ASN A 203 -9.29 19.05 -7.79
CA ASN A 203 -10.48 18.43 -8.38
C ASN A 203 -10.23 16.92 -8.55
N ILE A 204 -11.15 16.08 -8.07
CA ILE A 204 -11.02 14.61 -8.12
C ILE A 204 -12.14 14.05 -8.98
N GLU A 205 -11.78 13.48 -10.13
CA GLU A 205 -12.69 12.89 -11.10
C GLU A 205 -12.58 11.36 -11.10
N THR A 206 -13.52 10.70 -10.42
CA THR A 206 -13.63 9.24 -10.38
C THR A 206 -14.29 8.68 -11.65
N ASN A 207 -14.30 7.35 -11.80
CA ASN A 207 -14.84 6.64 -12.97
C ASN A 207 -14.24 7.08 -14.32
N THR A 208 -13.02 7.60 -14.30
CA THR A 208 -12.33 8.16 -15.47
C THR A 208 -11.07 7.34 -15.77
N LEU A 209 -11.19 6.44 -16.75
CA LEU A 209 -10.09 5.58 -17.18
C LEU A 209 -9.30 6.26 -18.29
N ILE A 210 -8.17 6.90 -17.94
CA ILE A 210 -7.25 7.47 -18.93
C ILE A 210 -6.66 6.36 -19.81
N GLY A 211 -6.63 6.60 -21.13
CA GLY A 211 -6.40 5.62 -22.19
C GLY A 211 -7.69 5.03 -22.79
N ARG A 212 -8.86 5.36 -22.23
CA ARG A 212 -10.19 4.99 -22.74
C ARG A 212 -11.17 6.17 -22.73
N THR A 213 -11.40 6.78 -21.58
CA THR A 213 -12.26 7.97 -21.44
C THR A 213 -11.61 9.20 -22.09
N PHE A 214 -10.32 9.40 -21.81
CA PHE A 214 -9.48 10.41 -22.45
C PHE A 214 -8.09 9.83 -22.71
N THR A 215 -7.47 10.21 -23.82
CA THR A 215 -6.06 9.97 -24.14
C THR A 215 -5.16 11.04 -23.49
N LEU A 216 -3.84 10.83 -23.46
CA LEU A 216 -2.93 11.84 -22.93
C LEU A 216 -2.90 13.10 -23.81
N GLU A 217 -3.04 12.90 -25.12
CA GLU A 217 -3.12 13.93 -26.13
C GLU A 217 -4.36 14.82 -25.90
N GLU A 218 -5.52 14.23 -25.64
CA GLU A 218 -6.74 14.96 -25.30
C GLU A 218 -6.60 15.78 -24.01
N LEU A 219 -5.88 15.26 -23.00
CA LEU A 219 -5.59 16.05 -21.80
C LEU A 219 -4.73 17.28 -22.14
N PHE A 220 -3.71 17.15 -23.00
CA PHE A 220 -2.97 18.33 -23.47
C PHE A 220 -3.86 19.32 -24.22
N LEU A 221 -4.78 18.84 -25.07
CA LEU A 221 -5.76 19.68 -25.78
C LEU A 221 -6.73 20.41 -24.83
N GLN A 222 -7.04 19.83 -23.67
CA GLN A 222 -7.83 20.49 -22.61
C GLN A 222 -7.03 21.56 -21.82
N GLY A 223 -5.75 21.78 -22.18
CA GLY A 223 -4.92 22.85 -21.64
C GLY A 223 -4.07 22.45 -20.44
N PHE A 224 -3.99 21.15 -20.10
CA PHE A 224 -3.03 20.66 -19.10
C PHE A 224 -1.60 20.90 -19.61
N LYS A 225 -0.76 21.54 -18.80
CA LYS A 225 0.64 21.85 -19.13
C LYS A 225 1.58 20.68 -18.82
N ALA A 226 1.21 19.86 -17.85
CA ALA A 226 1.91 18.63 -17.51
C ALA A 226 0.91 17.55 -17.08
N ILE A 227 1.33 16.30 -17.19
CA ILE A 227 0.59 15.11 -16.76
C ILE A 227 1.50 14.26 -15.88
N PHE A 228 1.01 13.81 -14.72
CA PHE A 228 1.71 12.86 -13.86
C PHE A 228 1.00 11.51 -13.83
N LEU A 229 1.69 10.45 -14.24
CA LEU A 229 1.18 9.08 -14.26
C LEU A 229 1.50 8.37 -12.94
N ALA A 230 0.45 8.00 -12.21
CA ALA A 230 0.50 7.34 -10.89
C ALA A 230 -0.46 6.14 -10.82
N VAL A 231 -0.58 5.39 -11.92
CA VAL A 231 -1.53 4.26 -12.06
C VAL A 231 -1.08 2.97 -11.36
N GLY A 232 0.13 2.95 -10.80
CA GLY A 232 0.68 1.83 -10.04
C GLY A 232 0.90 0.55 -10.86
N ALA A 233 1.06 -0.58 -10.16
CA ALA A 233 1.26 -1.90 -10.74
C ALA A 233 0.12 -2.85 -10.34
N GLY A 234 -1.09 -2.61 -10.88
CA GLY A 234 -2.32 -3.28 -10.45
C GLY A 234 -2.74 -4.55 -11.20
N LEU A 235 -1.98 -5.00 -12.22
CA LEU A 235 -2.33 -6.18 -13.02
C LEU A 235 -1.84 -7.46 -12.31
N PRO A 236 -2.75 -8.36 -11.85
CA PRO A 236 -2.34 -9.55 -11.11
C PRO A 236 -1.49 -10.50 -11.95
N GLN A 237 -0.54 -11.18 -11.30
CA GLN A 237 0.18 -12.30 -11.88
C GLN A 237 -0.46 -13.62 -11.45
N PHE A 238 -0.44 -14.57 -12.38
CA PHE A 238 -0.94 -15.93 -12.23
C PHE A 238 0.24 -16.91 -12.35
N LEU A 239 0.10 -18.09 -11.75
CA LEU A 239 1.14 -19.12 -11.66
C LEU A 239 1.43 -19.77 -13.02
N GLY A 240 0.46 -19.78 -13.93
CA GLY A 240 0.56 -20.46 -15.23
C GLY A 240 0.48 -21.98 -15.09
N ILE A 241 -0.25 -22.48 -14.08
CA ILE A 241 -0.40 -23.91 -13.80
C ILE A 241 -1.77 -24.43 -14.24
N PRO A 242 -1.92 -25.74 -14.51
CA PRO A 242 -3.22 -26.30 -14.85
C PRO A 242 -4.24 -26.11 -13.71
N GLY A 243 -5.48 -25.81 -14.08
CA GLY A 243 -6.60 -25.60 -13.13
C GLY A 243 -6.78 -24.17 -12.63
N GLU A 244 -5.95 -23.22 -13.07
CA GLU A 244 -6.02 -21.81 -12.64
C GLU A 244 -7.31 -21.07 -13.04
N ASN A 245 -8.08 -21.62 -13.99
CA ASN A 245 -9.38 -21.09 -14.41
C ASN A 245 -10.59 -21.77 -13.72
N LEU A 246 -10.36 -22.62 -12.70
CA LEU A 246 -11.45 -23.26 -11.95
C LEU A 246 -12.23 -22.24 -11.12
N SER A 247 -13.49 -22.56 -10.83
CA SER A 247 -14.32 -21.75 -9.94
C SER A 247 -13.73 -21.75 -8.52
N ARG A 248 -13.73 -20.58 -7.86
CA ARG A 248 -13.06 -20.30 -6.57
C ARG A 248 -11.54 -20.22 -6.62
N VAL A 249 -10.96 -20.07 -7.81
CA VAL A 249 -9.63 -19.49 -7.96
C VAL A 249 -9.78 -17.96 -8.08
N TYR A 250 -9.11 -17.22 -7.20
CA TYR A 250 -9.10 -15.77 -7.20
C TYR A 250 -7.68 -15.25 -7.39
N SER A 251 -7.54 -14.14 -8.11
CA SER A 251 -6.39 -13.27 -7.85
C SER A 251 -6.59 -12.56 -6.52
N ALA A 252 -5.51 -12.26 -5.80
CA ALA A 252 -5.58 -11.46 -4.58
C ALA A 252 -6.24 -10.10 -4.82
N ASN A 253 -5.99 -9.49 -5.99
CA ASN A 253 -6.59 -8.22 -6.39
C ASN A 253 -8.12 -8.32 -6.44
N GLU A 254 -8.65 -9.36 -7.09
CA GLU A 254 -10.10 -9.57 -7.15
C GLU A 254 -10.68 -9.83 -5.76
N PHE A 255 -10.09 -10.75 -5.00
CA PHE A 255 -10.59 -11.13 -3.68
C PHE A 255 -10.63 -9.93 -2.72
N LEU A 256 -9.53 -9.18 -2.63
CA LEU A 256 -9.44 -8.01 -1.78
C LEU A 256 -10.33 -6.87 -2.28
N ALA A 257 -10.44 -6.63 -3.59
CA ALA A 257 -11.36 -5.61 -4.11
C ALA A 257 -12.82 -5.95 -3.80
N ARG A 258 -13.23 -7.22 -3.95
CA ARG A 258 -14.59 -7.67 -3.56
C ARG A 258 -14.87 -7.39 -2.10
N VAL A 259 -13.93 -7.73 -1.20
CA VAL A 259 -14.14 -7.53 0.25
C VAL A 259 -14.01 -6.06 0.66
N ASN A 260 -12.93 -5.39 0.27
CA ASN A 260 -12.60 -4.07 0.80
C ASN A 260 -13.36 -2.93 0.12
N LEU A 261 -13.45 -2.97 -1.21
CA LEU A 261 -14.09 -1.93 -2.02
C LEU A 261 -15.59 -2.22 -2.14
N MET A 262 -15.95 -3.45 -2.50
CA MET A 262 -17.35 -3.81 -2.78
C MET A 262 -18.12 -4.35 -1.56
N LYS A 263 -17.45 -4.50 -0.40
CA LYS A 263 -18.04 -4.99 0.87
C LYS A 263 -18.74 -6.34 0.74
N ALA A 264 -18.19 -7.24 -0.07
CA ALA A 264 -18.79 -8.55 -0.34
C ALA A 264 -18.92 -9.45 0.90
N ASN A 265 -18.16 -9.18 1.97
CA ASN A 265 -18.32 -9.82 3.27
C ASN A 265 -19.64 -9.45 4.00
N LYS A 266 -20.36 -8.45 3.50
CA LYS A 266 -21.69 -8.02 3.99
C LYS A 266 -22.82 -8.42 3.06
N PHE A 267 -22.58 -9.29 2.07
CA PHE A 267 -23.66 -9.78 1.21
C PHE A 267 -24.77 -10.45 2.05
N PRO A 268 -26.07 -10.18 1.80
CA PRO A 268 -26.63 -9.42 0.68
C PRO A 268 -26.90 -7.92 0.95
N GLU A 269 -26.45 -7.34 2.07
CA GLU A 269 -26.55 -5.89 2.33
C GLU A 269 -25.89 -5.08 1.20
N TYR A 270 -24.76 -5.59 0.69
CA TYR A 270 -24.11 -5.12 -0.53
C TYR A 270 -24.28 -6.16 -1.64
N ALA A 271 -24.47 -5.68 -2.87
CA ALA A 271 -24.86 -6.53 -4.00
C ALA A 271 -23.75 -7.46 -4.53
N THR A 272 -22.48 -7.20 -4.19
CA THR A 272 -21.36 -8.01 -4.72
C THR A 272 -21.23 -9.31 -3.94
N PRO A 273 -21.36 -10.48 -4.58
CA PRO A 273 -21.19 -11.76 -3.90
C PRO A 273 -19.70 -12.11 -3.75
N LEU A 274 -19.43 -13.02 -2.81
CA LEU A 274 -18.13 -13.66 -2.60
C LEU A 274 -18.33 -15.17 -2.45
N SER A 275 -17.97 -15.95 -3.48
CA SER A 275 -18.05 -17.41 -3.44
C SER A 275 -16.74 -18.00 -2.94
N ILE A 276 -16.71 -18.40 -1.68
CA ILE A 276 -15.58 -19.10 -1.05
C ILE A 276 -16.11 -20.32 -0.31
N GLY A 277 -15.31 -21.36 -0.19
CA GLY A 277 -15.64 -22.51 0.65
C GLY A 277 -15.04 -22.41 2.05
N GLU A 278 -14.79 -23.55 2.69
CA GLU A 278 -14.35 -23.69 4.07
C GLU A 278 -12.82 -23.72 4.23
N THR A 279 -12.10 -24.27 3.25
CA THR A 279 -10.65 -24.47 3.30
C THR A 279 -9.93 -23.71 2.19
N ILE A 280 -9.15 -22.71 2.57
CA ILE A 280 -8.57 -21.73 1.65
C ILE A 280 -7.04 -21.86 1.61
N ALA A 281 -6.47 -22.05 0.42
CA ALA A 281 -5.05 -21.88 0.18
C ALA A 281 -4.77 -20.46 -0.33
N VAL A 282 -3.87 -19.73 0.34
CA VAL A 282 -3.37 -18.43 -0.13
C VAL A 282 -1.91 -18.59 -0.56
N ILE A 283 -1.62 -18.30 -1.82
CA ILE A 283 -0.31 -18.57 -2.42
C ILE A 283 0.51 -17.28 -2.43
N GLY A 284 1.54 -17.20 -1.58
CA GLY A 284 2.41 -16.03 -1.47
C GLY A 284 2.96 -15.82 -0.06
N GLY A 285 3.91 -14.89 0.08
CA GLY A 285 4.55 -14.56 1.36
C GLY A 285 4.62 -13.07 1.69
N GLY A 286 4.05 -12.21 0.84
CA GLY A 286 4.04 -10.75 1.04
C GLY A 286 2.82 -10.26 1.81
N ASN A 287 2.75 -8.94 2.03
CA ASN A 287 1.63 -8.31 2.75
C ASN A 287 0.27 -8.62 2.12
N VAL A 288 0.18 -8.64 0.79
CA VAL A 288 -1.06 -8.98 0.05
C VAL A 288 -1.53 -10.40 0.37
N ALA A 289 -0.61 -11.35 0.49
CA ALA A 289 -0.94 -12.73 0.84
C ALA A 289 -1.44 -12.83 2.29
N LEU A 290 -0.77 -12.14 3.23
CA LEU A 290 -1.26 -12.07 4.61
C LEU A 290 -2.61 -11.37 4.73
N ASP A 291 -2.85 -10.32 3.95
CA ASP A 291 -4.14 -9.62 3.93
C ASP A 291 -5.25 -10.56 3.45
N CYS A 292 -5.03 -11.30 2.35
CA CYS A 292 -5.99 -12.30 1.86
C CYS A 292 -6.24 -13.40 2.91
N ALA A 293 -5.18 -13.88 3.55
CA ALA A 293 -5.27 -14.94 4.55
C ALA A 293 -6.04 -14.49 5.80
N ARG A 294 -5.77 -13.27 6.28
CA ARG A 294 -6.41 -12.70 7.47
C ARG A 294 -7.84 -12.24 7.23
N VAL A 295 -8.16 -11.80 6.01
CA VAL A 295 -9.55 -11.59 5.57
C VAL A 295 -10.29 -12.92 5.55
N SER A 296 -9.71 -13.95 4.94
CA SER A 296 -10.30 -15.29 4.86
C SER A 296 -10.58 -15.89 6.24
N SER A 297 -9.62 -15.78 7.15
CA SER A 297 -9.75 -16.21 8.55
C SER A 297 -10.90 -15.47 9.27
N ARG A 298 -11.05 -14.16 9.04
CA ARG A 298 -12.17 -13.36 9.58
C ARG A 298 -13.53 -13.70 9.00
N LEU A 299 -13.58 -14.37 7.86
CA LEU A 299 -14.80 -14.95 7.28
C LEU A 299 -15.10 -16.34 7.85
N GLY A 300 -14.39 -16.75 8.91
CA GLY A 300 -14.58 -18.02 9.60
C GLY A 300 -13.97 -19.22 8.88
N LYS A 301 -13.01 -19.00 7.97
CA LYS A 301 -12.45 -20.05 7.11
C LYS A 301 -11.14 -20.61 7.66
N VAL A 302 -10.86 -21.87 7.34
CA VAL A 302 -9.57 -22.51 7.62
C VAL A 302 -8.59 -22.09 6.53
N VAL A 303 -7.49 -21.46 6.92
CA VAL A 303 -6.58 -20.82 5.96
C VAL A 303 -5.18 -21.41 6.07
N THR A 304 -4.65 -21.83 4.92
CA THR A 304 -3.25 -22.23 4.74
C THR A 304 -2.54 -21.24 3.83
N LEU A 305 -1.54 -20.53 4.35
CA LEU A 305 -0.62 -19.71 3.58
C LEU A 305 0.48 -20.62 2.98
N VAL A 306 0.48 -20.77 1.66
CA VAL A 306 1.45 -21.58 0.93
C VAL A 306 2.58 -20.68 0.43
N TYR A 307 3.80 -20.90 0.92
CA TYR A 307 4.96 -20.11 0.56
C TYR A 307 6.16 -20.97 0.16
N ARG A 308 6.75 -20.65 -0.99
CA ARG A 308 7.87 -21.41 -1.58
C ARG A 308 9.21 -21.28 -0.83
N ARG A 309 9.33 -20.34 0.13
CA ARG A 309 10.54 -20.15 0.96
C ARG A 309 10.19 -20.34 2.44
N THR A 310 11.10 -19.96 3.34
CA THR A 310 10.85 -20.01 4.79
C THR A 310 10.36 -18.67 5.31
N GLU A 311 9.98 -18.62 6.59
CA GLU A 311 9.61 -17.39 7.28
C GLU A 311 10.66 -16.28 7.17
N VAL A 312 11.95 -16.64 7.21
CA VAL A 312 13.06 -15.67 7.17
C VAL A 312 13.07 -14.87 5.86
N GLU A 313 12.65 -15.48 4.75
CA GLU A 313 12.61 -14.83 3.44
C GLU A 313 11.26 -14.16 3.14
N MET A 314 10.30 -14.13 4.07
CA MET A 314 9.01 -13.49 3.85
C MET A 314 9.18 -11.97 3.71
N PRO A 315 8.70 -11.36 2.61
CA PRO A 315 8.74 -9.90 2.44
C PRO A 315 7.61 -9.15 3.15
N ALA A 316 6.73 -9.84 3.89
CA ALA A 316 5.67 -9.20 4.64
C ALA A 316 6.19 -8.51 5.91
N ARG A 317 5.49 -7.46 6.38
CA ARG A 317 5.82 -6.79 7.64
C ARG A 317 5.79 -7.77 8.80
N ALA A 318 6.80 -7.71 9.66
CA ALA A 318 6.95 -8.64 10.78
C ALA A 318 5.78 -8.56 11.77
N GLU A 319 5.17 -7.38 11.91
CA GLU A 319 3.95 -7.17 12.68
C GLU A 319 2.79 -8.01 12.14
N GLU A 320 2.62 -8.04 10.82
CA GLU A 320 1.50 -8.75 10.19
C GLU A 320 1.70 -10.27 10.18
N VAL A 321 2.94 -10.74 10.04
CA VAL A 321 3.27 -12.17 10.20
C VAL A 321 2.89 -12.64 11.61
N ARG A 322 3.23 -11.84 12.63
CA ARG A 322 2.87 -12.14 14.03
C ARG A 322 1.36 -12.12 14.22
N ASN A 323 0.67 -11.13 13.66
CA ASN A 323 -0.78 -11.04 13.77
C ASN A 323 -1.47 -12.24 13.12
N ALA A 324 -0.99 -12.70 11.97
CA ALA A 324 -1.49 -13.88 11.27
C ALA A 324 -1.30 -15.18 12.08
N LYS A 325 -0.14 -15.36 12.73
CA LYS A 325 0.11 -16.50 13.62
C LYS A 325 -0.77 -16.49 14.86
N GLU A 326 -0.95 -15.33 15.48
CA GLU A 326 -1.87 -15.15 16.62
C GLU A 326 -3.33 -15.39 16.23
N GLU A 327 -3.68 -15.19 14.95
CA GLU A 327 -4.99 -15.49 14.34
C GLU A 327 -5.09 -16.93 13.81
N GLU A 328 -4.14 -17.81 14.20
CA GLU A 328 -4.12 -19.25 13.92
C GLU A 328 -4.12 -19.62 12.42
N ILE A 329 -3.60 -18.74 11.55
CA ILE A 329 -3.38 -19.05 10.14
C ILE A 329 -2.25 -20.09 10.04
N ILE A 330 -2.48 -21.13 9.24
CA ILE A 330 -1.52 -22.21 9.02
C ILE A 330 -0.48 -21.76 8.00
N PHE A 331 0.80 -21.92 8.30
CA PHE A 331 1.90 -21.59 7.40
C PHE A 331 2.51 -22.87 6.81
N GLN A 332 2.37 -23.04 5.49
CA GLN A 332 2.94 -24.14 4.72
C GLN A 332 4.16 -23.61 3.95
N PHE A 333 5.30 -23.57 4.62
CA PHE A 333 6.58 -23.14 4.06
C PHE A 333 7.19 -24.16 3.11
N LEU A 334 8.18 -23.73 2.34
CA LEU A 334 8.93 -24.58 1.40
C LEU A 334 8.00 -25.40 0.51
N THR A 335 6.94 -24.77 0.02
CA THR A 335 5.89 -25.44 -0.73
C THR A 335 5.51 -24.60 -1.94
N GLN A 336 5.48 -25.21 -3.12
CA GLN A 336 5.12 -24.55 -4.38
C GLN A 336 3.98 -25.32 -5.06
N PRO A 337 2.87 -24.64 -5.41
CA PRO A 337 1.80 -25.25 -6.20
C PRO A 337 2.24 -25.63 -7.61
N VAL A 338 1.77 -26.77 -8.10
CA VAL A 338 2.04 -27.27 -9.46
C VAL A 338 0.77 -27.54 -10.27
N LYS A 339 -0.37 -27.77 -9.61
CA LYS A 339 -1.67 -27.98 -10.26
C LYS A 339 -2.82 -27.71 -9.30
N ILE A 340 -3.90 -27.09 -9.78
CA ILE A 340 -5.16 -26.96 -9.05
C ILE A 340 -6.11 -28.06 -9.53
N LEU A 341 -6.67 -28.81 -8.59
CA LEU A 341 -7.56 -29.94 -8.86
C LEU A 341 -9.01 -29.49 -8.81
N GLY A 342 -9.78 -29.86 -9.82
CA GLY A 342 -11.21 -29.55 -9.92
C GLY A 342 -12.10 -30.76 -9.64
N ASP A 343 -13.31 -30.52 -9.16
CA ASP A 343 -14.39 -31.50 -9.17
C ASP A 343 -15.10 -31.58 -10.54
N GLU A 344 -16.10 -32.46 -10.65
CA GLU A 344 -16.88 -32.65 -11.88
C GLU A 344 -17.68 -31.40 -12.29
N LYS A 345 -17.90 -30.46 -11.37
CA LYS A 345 -18.64 -29.20 -11.59
C LYS A 345 -17.71 -28.03 -11.89
N GLY A 346 -16.40 -28.25 -11.92
CA GLY A 346 -15.39 -27.22 -12.19
C GLY A 346 -15.06 -26.32 -10.99
N PHE A 347 -15.31 -26.78 -9.76
CA PHE A 347 -14.89 -26.10 -8.53
C PHE A 347 -13.58 -26.69 -8.01
N VAL A 348 -12.76 -25.85 -7.37
CA VAL A 348 -11.55 -26.32 -6.68
C VAL A 348 -11.92 -27.41 -5.65
N LYS A 349 -11.16 -28.51 -5.67
CA LYS A 349 -11.22 -29.64 -4.72
C LYS A 349 -9.85 -29.93 -4.07
N GLY A 350 -8.78 -29.36 -4.60
CA GLY A 350 -7.46 -29.51 -3.98
C GLY A 350 -6.36 -28.74 -4.69
N LEU A 351 -5.21 -28.67 -4.05
CA LEU A 351 -4.01 -28.01 -4.56
C LEU A 351 -2.83 -28.98 -4.49
N GLU A 352 -2.39 -29.45 -5.65
CA GLU A 352 -1.18 -30.25 -5.76
C GLU A 352 0.04 -29.33 -5.64
N CYS A 353 0.94 -29.69 -4.74
CA CYS A 353 2.14 -28.95 -4.40
C CYS A 353 3.37 -29.86 -4.45
N ILE A 354 4.54 -29.25 -4.66
CA ILE A 354 5.85 -29.87 -4.51
C ILE A 354 6.60 -29.21 -3.34
N LYS A 355 7.43 -29.99 -2.63
CA LYS A 355 8.30 -29.43 -1.59
C LYS A 355 9.49 -28.71 -2.23
N MET A 356 9.98 -27.71 -1.52
CA MET A 356 11.16 -26.92 -1.89
C MET A 356 12.27 -27.11 -0.86
N VAL A 357 13.51 -26.90 -1.28
CA VAL A 357 14.67 -26.65 -0.41
C VAL A 357 15.29 -25.31 -0.76
N LEU A 358 15.96 -24.67 0.20
CA LEU A 358 16.66 -23.41 -0.07
C LEU A 358 18.05 -23.68 -0.67
N GLY A 359 18.30 -23.12 -1.85
CA GLY A 359 19.62 -23.03 -2.47
C GLY A 359 20.36 -21.75 -2.10
N GLU A 360 21.18 -21.26 -3.03
CA GLU A 360 21.95 -20.03 -2.89
C GLU A 360 21.07 -18.76 -2.91
N PRO A 361 21.52 -17.64 -2.32
CA PRO A 361 20.87 -16.34 -2.43
C PRO A 361 20.63 -15.89 -3.89
N ASP A 362 19.47 -15.28 -4.14
CA ASP A 362 19.16 -14.57 -5.38
C ASP A 362 19.67 -13.11 -5.36
N GLU A 363 19.38 -12.36 -6.43
CA GLU A 363 19.77 -10.94 -6.56
C GLU A 363 19.13 -10.05 -5.48
N SER A 364 18.02 -10.48 -4.87
CA SER A 364 17.41 -9.80 -3.72
C SER A 364 18.04 -10.19 -2.37
N GLY A 365 19.09 -11.02 -2.39
CA GLY A 365 19.75 -11.57 -1.20
C GLY A 365 18.98 -12.70 -0.51
N ARG A 366 17.81 -13.11 -1.03
CA ARG A 366 16.98 -14.16 -0.44
C ARG A 366 17.31 -15.50 -1.07
N ARG A 367 17.33 -16.57 -0.27
CA ARG A 367 17.67 -17.91 -0.78
C ARG A 367 16.66 -18.40 -1.82
N ARG A 368 17.17 -18.91 -2.95
CA ARG A 368 16.35 -19.43 -4.05
C ARG A 368 15.67 -20.74 -3.63
N PRO A 369 14.37 -20.90 -3.88
CA PRO A 369 13.71 -22.17 -3.65
C PRO A 369 14.00 -23.11 -4.84
N VAL A 370 14.38 -24.35 -4.54
CA VAL A 370 14.66 -25.42 -5.51
C VAL A 370 13.70 -26.57 -5.26
N PRO A 371 12.99 -27.09 -6.28
CA PRO A 371 12.05 -28.18 -6.11
C PRO A 371 12.76 -29.46 -5.66
N VAL A 372 12.13 -30.22 -4.78
CA VAL A 372 12.55 -31.56 -4.39
C VAL A 372 11.79 -32.55 -5.26
N GLU A 373 12.51 -33.33 -6.07
CA GLU A 373 11.92 -34.36 -6.93
C GLU A 373 11.12 -35.38 -6.10
N ASP A 374 10.05 -35.93 -6.71
CA ASP A 374 9.17 -36.94 -6.12
C ASP A 374 8.58 -36.57 -4.74
N SER A 375 8.44 -35.27 -4.46
CA SER A 375 7.91 -34.76 -3.17
C SER A 375 6.48 -34.24 -3.25
N ASN A 376 5.77 -34.53 -4.35
CA ASN A 376 4.42 -34.03 -4.59
C ASN A 376 3.43 -34.51 -3.53
N PHE A 377 2.51 -33.63 -3.14
CA PHE A 377 1.41 -33.92 -2.23
C PHE A 377 0.22 -33.01 -2.53
N VAL A 378 -0.96 -33.37 -2.03
CA VAL A 378 -2.19 -32.60 -2.26
C VAL A 378 -2.66 -31.99 -0.95
N LEU A 379 -2.94 -30.70 -0.98
CA LEU A 379 -3.69 -30.00 0.06
C LEU A 379 -5.18 -30.07 -0.27
N ASP A 380 -6.00 -30.49 0.70
CA ASP A 380 -7.45 -30.49 0.58
C ASP A 380 -8.00 -29.07 0.82
N VAL A 381 -8.30 -28.38 -0.28
CA VAL A 381 -8.76 -26.99 -0.30
C VAL A 381 -9.86 -26.82 -1.34
N ASP A 382 -10.77 -25.90 -1.09
CA ASP A 382 -11.91 -25.62 -1.98
C ASP A 382 -11.89 -24.19 -2.57
N THR A 383 -10.87 -23.41 -2.18
CA THR A 383 -10.65 -22.03 -2.65
C THR A 383 -9.14 -21.79 -2.72
N VAL A 384 -8.69 -21.17 -3.82
CA VAL A 384 -7.29 -20.77 -4.01
C VAL A 384 -7.22 -19.29 -4.27
N ILE A 385 -6.37 -18.57 -3.53
CA ILE A 385 -6.11 -17.15 -3.74
C ILE A 385 -4.65 -16.95 -4.14
N VAL A 386 -4.42 -16.45 -5.35
CA VAL A 386 -3.10 -16.23 -5.93
C VAL A 386 -2.60 -14.83 -5.57
N ALA A 387 -1.55 -14.75 -4.75
CA ALA A 387 -0.96 -13.51 -4.22
C ALA A 387 0.56 -13.42 -4.49
N ILE A 388 0.97 -13.75 -5.72
CA ILE A 388 2.39 -13.92 -6.09
C ILE A 388 3.06 -12.67 -6.65
N GLY A 389 2.31 -11.59 -6.86
CA GLY A 389 2.83 -10.35 -7.42
C GLY A 389 1.83 -9.68 -8.34
N GLN A 390 2.18 -8.46 -8.74
CA GLN A 390 1.41 -7.65 -9.68
C GLN A 390 2.38 -6.91 -10.60
N SER A 391 1.88 -6.48 -11.75
CA SER A 391 2.64 -5.78 -12.78
C SER A 391 1.93 -4.51 -13.25
N PRO A 392 2.66 -3.56 -13.85
CA PRO A 392 2.06 -2.44 -14.56
C PRO A 392 1.02 -2.88 -15.60
N ASN A 393 -0.11 -2.17 -15.67
CA ASN A 393 -1.10 -2.40 -16.71
C ASN A 393 -0.62 -1.79 -18.03
N PRO A 394 -0.50 -2.55 -19.12
CA PRO A 394 0.02 -2.05 -20.40
C PRO A 394 -0.97 -1.16 -21.16
N LEU A 395 -2.16 -0.85 -20.62
CA LEU A 395 -3.18 -0.05 -21.30
C LEU A 395 -2.59 1.27 -21.84
N LEU A 396 -1.96 2.08 -20.99
CA LEU A 396 -1.42 3.38 -21.39
C LEU A 396 -0.30 3.24 -22.43
N SER A 397 0.64 2.33 -22.25
CA SER A 397 1.73 2.11 -23.22
C SER A 397 1.23 1.56 -24.57
N LYS A 398 0.10 0.85 -24.58
CA LYS A 398 -0.53 0.35 -25.83
C LYS A 398 -1.28 1.43 -26.61
N VAL A 399 -1.86 2.42 -25.94
CA VAL A 399 -2.71 3.43 -26.58
C VAL A 399 -2.02 4.78 -26.78
N THR A 400 -0.92 5.04 -26.06
CA THR A 400 -0.14 6.27 -26.18
C THR A 400 1.12 6.00 -27.00
N ALA A 401 1.12 6.47 -28.25
CA ALA A 401 2.27 6.34 -29.13
C ALA A 401 3.51 7.06 -28.54
N GLY A 402 4.66 6.36 -28.54
CA GLY A 402 5.92 6.94 -28.07
C GLY A 402 6.17 6.86 -26.55
N LEU A 403 5.23 6.35 -25.74
CA LEU A 403 5.48 6.06 -24.32
C LEU A 403 6.36 4.81 -24.18
N LYS A 404 7.63 5.00 -23.78
CA LYS A 404 8.61 3.91 -23.63
C LYS A 404 8.43 3.21 -22.29
N THR A 405 8.56 1.88 -22.31
CA THR A 405 8.57 1.03 -21.11
C THR A 405 9.85 0.21 -21.04
N ASN A 406 10.23 -0.17 -19.82
CA ASN A 406 11.30 -1.12 -19.56
C ASN A 406 10.86 -2.57 -19.86
N LYS A 407 11.79 -3.52 -19.75
CA LYS A 407 11.54 -4.96 -20.00
C LYS A 407 10.47 -5.57 -19.08
N ASP A 408 10.34 -5.03 -17.87
CA ASP A 408 9.36 -5.45 -16.85
C ASP A 408 8.02 -4.71 -16.95
N SER A 409 7.78 -4.00 -18.06
CA SER A 409 6.59 -3.17 -18.33
C SER A 409 6.45 -1.92 -17.46
N THR A 410 7.44 -1.57 -16.64
CA THR A 410 7.46 -0.26 -15.95
C THR A 410 7.66 0.88 -16.96
N VAL A 411 7.13 2.07 -16.67
CA VAL A 411 7.34 3.25 -17.52
C VAL A 411 8.77 3.75 -17.34
N ALA A 412 9.47 3.94 -18.46
CA ALA A 412 10.82 4.49 -18.43
C ALA A 412 10.78 6.01 -18.18
N VAL A 413 11.57 6.47 -17.22
CA VAL A 413 11.71 7.89 -16.87
C VAL A 413 13.18 8.29 -16.76
N ASP A 414 13.45 9.57 -16.96
CA ASP A 414 14.75 10.20 -16.69
C ASP A 414 14.94 10.52 -15.19
N GLU A 415 16.06 11.15 -14.85
CA GLU A 415 16.39 11.57 -13.48
C GLU A 415 15.39 12.58 -12.86
N ASN A 416 14.61 13.25 -13.71
CA ASN A 416 13.58 14.21 -13.32
C ASN A 416 12.18 13.58 -13.34
N PHE A 417 12.06 12.26 -13.43
CA PHE A 417 10.80 11.52 -13.51
C PHE A 417 9.99 11.81 -14.78
N MET A 418 10.58 12.46 -15.80
CA MET A 418 9.92 12.71 -17.08
C MET A 418 10.01 11.45 -17.94
N THR A 419 8.90 11.10 -18.59
CA THR A 419 8.83 9.96 -19.51
C THR A 419 9.45 10.31 -20.86
N SER A 420 9.40 9.39 -21.82
CA SER A 420 9.76 9.68 -23.22
C SER A 420 8.84 10.69 -23.91
N ILE A 421 7.71 11.07 -23.29
CA ILE A 421 6.79 12.09 -23.79
C ILE A 421 7.01 13.38 -23.01
N LYS A 422 7.36 14.46 -23.72
CA LYS A 422 7.62 15.78 -23.14
C LYS A 422 6.38 16.27 -22.38
N GLY A 423 6.58 16.71 -21.13
CA GLY A 423 5.50 17.18 -20.25
C GLY A 423 4.71 16.06 -19.56
N VAL A 424 5.03 14.78 -19.81
CA VAL A 424 4.46 13.64 -19.08
C VAL A 424 5.52 13.08 -18.13
N PHE A 425 5.16 13.00 -16.86
CA PHE A 425 5.97 12.48 -15.76
C PHE A 425 5.34 11.21 -15.20
N ALA A 426 6.10 10.36 -14.51
CA ALA A 426 5.56 9.17 -13.87
C ALA A 426 6.24 8.88 -12.53
N GLY A 427 5.51 8.29 -11.58
CA GLY A 427 6.05 7.98 -10.25
C GLY A 427 5.20 6.99 -9.46
N GLY A 428 5.83 6.36 -8.47
CA GLY A 428 5.27 5.23 -7.73
C GLY A 428 5.45 3.91 -8.47
N ASP A 429 4.62 2.91 -8.15
CA ASP A 429 4.81 1.53 -8.58
C ASP A 429 4.81 1.34 -10.11
N ILE A 430 4.32 2.32 -10.88
CA ILE A 430 4.37 2.31 -12.34
C ILE A 430 5.79 2.42 -12.90
N ILE A 431 6.75 2.99 -12.15
CA ILE A 431 8.16 3.11 -12.56
C ILE A 431 9.10 2.17 -11.81
N THR A 432 8.71 1.67 -10.63
CA THR A 432 9.55 0.78 -9.80
C THR A 432 9.08 -0.68 -9.77
N GLY A 433 7.84 -0.95 -10.21
CA GLY A 433 7.12 -2.16 -9.79
C GLY A 433 6.59 -2.01 -8.36
N ALA A 434 5.90 -3.05 -7.87
CA ALA A 434 5.28 -3.04 -6.54
C ALA A 434 6.31 -2.77 -5.42
N ASP A 435 6.11 -1.69 -4.68
CA ASP A 435 6.97 -1.25 -3.56
C ASP A 435 6.09 -0.78 -2.37
N THR A 436 6.64 0.02 -1.46
CA THR A 436 5.93 0.54 -0.30
C THR A 436 5.17 1.82 -0.62
N VAL A 437 4.07 2.05 0.11
CA VAL A 437 3.26 3.28 0.05
C VAL A 437 4.13 4.53 0.12
N ILE A 438 5.09 4.56 1.05
CA ILE A 438 5.93 5.74 1.28
C ILE A 438 7.02 5.93 0.21
N SER A 439 7.53 4.85 -0.40
CA SER A 439 8.41 4.95 -1.58
C SER A 439 7.69 5.66 -2.72
N ALA A 440 6.43 5.26 -2.97
CA ALA A 440 5.60 5.86 -4.01
C ALA A 440 5.34 7.36 -3.75
N MET A 441 5.11 7.73 -2.48
CA MET A 441 4.97 9.13 -2.08
C MET A 441 6.29 9.91 -2.25
N GLY A 442 7.44 9.31 -1.90
CA GLY A 442 8.76 9.93 -2.09
C GLY A 442 9.07 10.23 -3.56
N ALA A 443 8.78 9.28 -4.45
CA ALA A 443 8.89 9.48 -5.90
C ALA A 443 7.98 10.62 -6.39
N ALA A 444 6.72 10.62 -5.96
CA ALA A 444 5.76 11.67 -6.32
C ALA A 444 6.20 13.07 -5.88
N LYS A 445 6.85 13.22 -4.70
CA LYS A 445 7.38 14.51 -4.26
C LYS A 445 8.50 15.04 -5.14
N ARG A 446 9.39 14.16 -5.61
CA ARG A 446 10.45 14.55 -6.55
C ARG A 446 9.87 14.91 -7.92
N ALA A 447 8.92 14.11 -8.41
CA ALA A 447 8.20 14.40 -9.65
C ALA A 447 7.43 15.72 -9.59
N ALA A 448 6.76 16.05 -8.48
CA ALA A 448 6.07 17.33 -8.31
C ALA A 448 7.02 18.54 -8.42
N ARG A 449 8.23 18.44 -7.84
CA ARG A 449 9.27 19.48 -7.99
C ARG A 449 9.77 19.58 -9.43
N ALA A 450 9.93 18.45 -10.12
CA ALA A 450 10.34 18.43 -11.53
C ALA A 450 9.27 19.03 -12.45
N ILE A 451 7.99 18.77 -12.17
CA ILE A 451 6.85 19.39 -12.87
C ILE A 451 6.85 20.91 -12.66
N ASP A 452 7.06 21.39 -11.43
CA ASP A 452 7.17 22.84 -11.15
C ASP A 452 8.33 23.48 -11.91
N ALA A 453 9.49 22.82 -11.94
CA ALA A 453 10.65 23.29 -12.70
C ALA A 453 10.45 23.26 -14.23
N TYR A 454 9.63 22.34 -14.74
CA TYR A 454 9.31 22.23 -16.16
C TYR A 454 8.30 23.29 -16.64
N ILE A 455 7.35 23.68 -15.79
CA ILE A 455 6.30 24.65 -16.16
C ILE A 455 6.80 26.10 -16.04
N ARG A 456 7.73 26.38 -15.14
CA ARG A 456 8.39 27.69 -14.99
C ARG A 456 9.37 27.95 -16.11
#